data_AF-A0A2P7NRW1-F1
#
_entry.id   AF-A0A2P7NRW1-F1
#
_cell.length_a   1.000
_cell.length_b   1.000
_cell.length_c   1.000
_cell.angle_alpha   90.00
_cell.angle_beta   90.00
_cell.angle_gamma   90.00
#
_symmetry.space_group_name_H-M   'P 1'
#
loop_
_entity.id
_entity.type
_entity.pdbx_description
1 polymer ?
#
loop_
_entity_poly.entity_id
_entity_poly.type
_entity_poly.pdbx_seq_one_letter_code
_entity_poly.pdbx_strand_id
1 'polypeptide(L)'
;MSHYNTIFSQILKFVPRHEFETLAKEHHSGRSFRTASRWSQFVTLAMAQLAGRKSLRDIVENISVQAHRLYHLGSVKLTQLAVHCNFPKAGL
;
A
#
# COMPACT_ATOMS: atom_id res chain seq x y z
N MET A 1 8.04 -22.60 10.64
CA MET A 1 8.18 -22.00 9.30
C MET A 1 8.99 -20.72 9.41
N SER A 2 10.13 -20.63 8.75
CA SER A 2 11.01 -19.46 8.79
C SER A 2 10.28 -18.24 8.22
N HIS A 3 10.04 -17.22 9.05
CA HIS A 3 9.50 -15.94 8.60
C HIS A 3 10.48 -15.33 7.58
N TYR A 4 10.21 -15.49 6.28
CA TYR A 4 10.94 -14.82 5.22
C TYR A 4 10.55 -13.34 5.23
N ASN A 5 11.24 -12.56 6.06
CA ASN A 5 11.06 -11.12 6.16
C ASN A 5 11.71 -10.47 4.93
N THR A 6 10.91 -9.96 4.00
CA THR A 6 11.44 -9.26 2.82
C THR A 6 12.16 -7.97 3.25
N ILE A 7 13.14 -7.49 2.48
CA ILE A 7 13.73 -6.16 2.69
C ILE A 7 12.62 -5.09 2.71
N PHE A 8 11.62 -5.26 1.85
CA PHE A 8 10.45 -4.39 1.83
C PHE A 8 9.67 -4.38 3.16
N SER A 9 9.49 -5.53 3.80
CA SER A 9 8.90 -5.63 5.13
C SER A 9 9.74 -4.92 6.20
N GLN A 10 11.08 -4.98 6.10
CA GLN A 10 11.96 -4.22 6.98
C GLN A 10 11.83 -2.71 6.78
N ILE A 11 11.73 -2.26 5.52
CA ILE A 11 11.49 -0.85 5.19
C ILE A 11 10.15 -0.38 5.78
N LEU A 12 9.09 -1.18 5.67
CA LEU A 12 7.78 -0.83 6.21
C LEU A 12 7.77 -0.70 7.74
N LYS A 13 8.70 -1.33 8.47
CA LYS A 13 8.82 -1.17 9.94
C LYS A 13 9.22 0.24 10.35
N PHE A 14 9.83 1.03 9.47
CA PHE A 14 10.13 2.44 9.76
C PHE A 14 8.88 3.33 9.74
N VAL A 15 7.76 2.83 9.22
CA VAL A 15 6.49 3.55 9.21
C VAL A 15 5.63 3.05 10.36
N PRO A 16 5.40 3.85 11.42
CA PRO A 16 4.53 3.46 12.53
C PRO A 16 3.10 3.29 12.03
N ARG A 17 2.64 2.03 11.93
CA ARG A 17 1.34 1.69 11.33
C ARG A 17 0.16 2.36 12.04
N HIS A 18 0.21 2.44 13.36
CA HIS A 18 -0.90 3.03 14.11
C HIS A 18 -1.06 4.53 13.82
N GLU A 19 0.04 5.29 13.91
CA GLU A 19 0.10 6.70 13.55
C GLU A 19 -0.37 6.93 12.11
N PHE A 20 0.13 6.11 11.18
CA PHE A 20 -0.29 6.17 9.78
C PHE A 20 -1.80 5.98 9.64
N GLU A 21 -2.39 4.98 10.29
CA GLU A 21 -3.83 4.71 10.21
C GLU A 21 -4.66 5.82 10.86
N THR A 22 -4.17 6.44 11.93
CA THR A 22 -4.80 7.62 12.56
C THR A 22 -4.84 8.80 11.59
N LEU A 23 -3.69 9.17 11.03
CA LEU A 23 -3.58 10.25 10.04
C LEU A 23 -4.37 9.94 8.76
N ALA A 24 -4.35 8.68 8.32
CA ALA A 24 -5.08 8.25 7.14
C ALA A 24 -6.59 8.36 7.31
N LYS A 25 -7.11 8.23 8.54
CA LYS A 25 -8.54 8.46 8.87
C LYS A 25 -8.86 9.94 8.92
N GLU A 26 -8.02 10.73 9.61
CA GLU A 26 -8.18 12.18 9.74
C GLU A 26 -8.18 12.88 8.37
N HIS A 27 -7.25 12.48 7.50
CA HIS A 27 -7.13 13.02 6.15
C HIS A 27 -7.84 12.15 5.09
N HIS A 28 -8.73 11.23 5.46
CA HIS A 28 -9.47 10.50 4.43
C HIS A 28 -10.49 11.43 3.76
N SER A 29 -10.28 11.72 2.48
CA SER A 29 -11.28 12.38 1.64
C SER A 29 -11.56 11.57 0.36
N GLY A 30 -12.80 11.65 -0.13
CA GLY A 30 -13.24 10.99 -1.35
C GLY A 30 -13.91 9.64 -1.15
N ARG A 31 -13.86 8.79 -2.19
CA ARG A 31 -14.56 7.49 -2.20
C ARG A 31 -13.90 6.50 -1.25
N SER A 32 -14.69 5.93 -0.35
CA SER A 32 -14.25 4.86 0.55
C SER A 32 -13.80 3.62 -0.23
N PHE A 33 -12.79 2.95 0.31
CA PHE A 33 -12.34 1.67 -0.21
C PHE A 33 -13.32 0.57 0.19
N ARG A 34 -13.77 -0.23 -0.78
CA ARG A 34 -14.67 -1.37 -0.50
C ARG A 34 -13.95 -2.55 0.14
N THR A 35 -12.73 -2.83 -0.33
CA THR A 35 -11.94 -4.00 0.09
C THR A 35 -10.54 -3.63 0.54
N ALA A 36 -10.01 -2.49 0.09
CA ALA A 36 -8.66 -2.02 0.38
C ALA A 36 -8.61 -1.06 1.58
N SER A 37 -7.41 -0.71 2.03
CA SER A 37 -7.19 0.34 3.02
C SER A 37 -6.16 1.35 2.51
N ARG A 38 -6.08 2.53 3.14
CA ARG A 38 -5.00 3.49 2.87
C ARG A 38 -3.62 2.88 3.11
N TRP A 39 -3.50 1.98 4.09
CA TRP A 39 -2.28 1.19 4.29
C TRP A 39 -1.97 0.32 3.07
N SER A 40 -2.98 -0.38 2.53
CA SER A 40 -2.79 -1.21 1.34
C SER A 40 -2.37 -0.38 0.11
N GLN A 41 -2.96 0.82 -0.05
CA GLN A 41 -2.59 1.79 -1.08
C GLN A 41 -1.13 2.26 -0.91
N PHE A 42 -0.73 2.63 0.31
CA PHE A 42 0.64 3.04 0.61
C PHE A 42 1.65 1.93 0.32
N VAL A 43 1.40 0.71 0.81
CA VAL A 43 2.26 -0.46 0.57
C VAL A 43 2.43 -0.73 -0.93
N THR A 44 1.35 -0.62 -1.69
CA THR A 44 1.35 -0.78 -3.15
C THR A 44 2.21 0.27 -3.85
N LEU A 45 2.02 1.56 -3.50
CA LEU A 45 2.76 2.66 -4.10
C LEU A 45 4.24 2.65 -3.70
N ALA A 46 4.55 2.33 -2.44
CA ALA A 46 5.92 2.19 -1.96
C ALA A 46 6.66 1.07 -2.69
N MET A 47 6.00 -0.09 -2.88
CA MET A 47 6.58 -1.18 -3.65
C MET A 47 6.78 -0.80 -5.12
N ALA A 48 5.81 -0.15 -5.74
CA ALA A 48 5.92 0.36 -7.11
C ALA A 48 7.12 1.30 -7.28
N GLN A 49 7.29 2.25 -6.37
CA GLN A 49 8.38 3.22 -6.38
C GLN A 49 9.74 2.54 -6.24
N LEU A 50 9.88 1.61 -5.30
CA LEU A 50 11.12 0.85 -5.08
C LEU A 50 11.45 -0.08 -6.26
N ALA A 51 10.44 -0.61 -6.94
CA ALA A 51 10.60 -1.47 -8.11
C ALA A 51 10.72 -0.67 -9.43
N GLY A 52 10.72 0.67 -9.38
CA GLY A 52 10.81 1.54 -10.55
C GLY A 52 9.63 1.42 -11.52
N ARG A 53 8.45 0.97 -11.05
CA ARG A 53 7.26 0.74 -11.89
C ARG A 53 6.48 2.04 -12.07
N LYS A 54 6.19 2.40 -13.32
CA LYS A 54 5.49 3.64 -13.69
C LYS A 54 4.08 3.42 -14.21
N SER A 55 3.78 2.22 -14.71
CA SER A 55 2.46 1.84 -15.24
C SER A 55 1.58 1.30 -14.12
N LEU A 56 0.38 1.88 -13.95
CA LEU A 56 -0.61 1.41 -12.98
C LEU A 56 -1.03 -0.04 -13.23
N ARG A 57 -1.04 -0.48 -14.50
CA ARG A 57 -1.33 -1.87 -14.86
C ARG A 57 -0.23 -2.79 -14.33
N ASP A 58 1.03 -2.45 -14.64
CA ASP A 58 2.19 -3.24 -14.23
C ASP A 58 2.29 -3.32 -12.70
N ILE A 59 1.98 -2.22 -12.01
CA ILE A 59 1.93 -2.18 -10.54
C ILE A 59 0.91 -3.18 -10.01
N VAL A 60 -0.33 -3.15 -10.51
CA VAL A 60 -1.41 -4.03 -10.04
C VAL A 60 -1.11 -5.50 -10.39
N GLU A 61 -0.58 -5.79 -11.56
CA GLU A 61 -0.20 -7.14 -11.96
C GLU A 61 0.96 -7.68 -11.09
N ASN A 62 2.00 -6.89 -10.89
CA ASN A 62 3.14 -7.29 -10.07
C ASN A 62 2.75 -7.55 -8.60
N ILE A 63 1.86 -6.74 -8.05
CA ILE A 63 1.31 -6.87 -6.70
C ILE A 63 0.39 -8.09 -6.61
N SER A 64 -0.38 -8.37 -7.66
CA SER A 64 -1.24 -9.55 -7.73
C SER A 64 -0.45 -10.85 -7.63
N VAL A 65 0.70 -10.93 -8.30
CA VAL A 65 1.60 -12.09 -8.23
C VAL A 65 2.22 -12.25 -6.83
N GLN A 66 2.36 -11.15 -6.09
CA GLN A 66 2.95 -11.14 -4.75
C GLN A 66 1.90 -11.14 -3.61
N ALA A 67 0.63 -11.44 -3.91
CA ALA A 67 -0.48 -11.37 -2.96
C ALA A 67 -0.23 -12.12 -1.64
N HIS A 68 0.39 -13.31 -1.70
CA HIS A 68 0.77 -14.07 -0.51
C HIS A 68 1.71 -13.30 0.44
N ARG A 69 2.65 -12.52 -0.11
CA ARG A 69 3.59 -11.70 0.68
C ARG A 69 2.91 -10.47 1.28
N LEU A 70 1.94 -9.88 0.58
CA LEU A 70 1.17 -8.72 1.03
C LEU A 70 0.30 -9.02 2.25
N TYR A 71 -0.26 -10.22 2.32
CA TYR A 71 -1.06 -10.65 3.47
C TYR A 71 -0.27 -10.53 4.79
N HIS A 72 0.99 -10.95 4.78
CA HIS A 72 1.88 -10.83 5.95
C HIS A 72 2.30 -9.39 6.28
N LEU A 73 2.09 -8.44 5.36
CA LEU A 73 2.29 -7.00 5.57
C LEU A 73 0.99 -6.32 6.04
N GLY A 74 -0.09 -7.09 6.23
CA GLY A 74 -1.43 -6.60 6.51
C GLY A 74 -2.00 -5.69 5.42
N SER A 75 -1.59 -5.95 4.17
CA SER A 75 -2.12 -5.33 2.96
C SER A 75 -2.94 -6.36 2.18
N VAL A 76 -3.95 -5.89 1.46
CA VAL A 76 -4.72 -6.72 0.52
C VAL A 76 -4.37 -6.38 -0.93
N LYS A 77 -4.75 -7.26 -1.85
CA LYS A 77 -4.63 -7.01 -3.29
C LYS A 77 -5.46 -5.79 -3.69
N LEU A 78 -4.87 -4.89 -4.47
CA LEU A 78 -5.53 -3.70 -4.99
C LEU A 78 -6.00 -3.87 -6.43
N THR A 79 -7.03 -3.12 -6.79
CA THR A 79 -7.43 -2.86 -8.17
C THR A 79 -6.87 -1.51 -8.61
N GLN A 80 -6.77 -1.25 -9.93
CA GLN A 80 -6.23 0.01 -10.46
C GLN A 80 -6.94 1.26 -9.90
N LEU A 81 -8.25 1.16 -9.69
CA LEU A 81 -9.05 2.23 -9.09
C LEU A 81 -8.63 2.55 -7.66
N ALA A 82 -8.28 1.55 -6.87
CA ALA A 82 -7.84 1.74 -5.49
C ALA A 82 -6.45 2.39 -5.39
N VAL A 83 -5.61 2.28 -6.44
CA VAL A 83 -4.35 3.02 -6.51
C VAL A 83 -4.61 4.51 -6.75
N HIS A 84 -5.64 4.83 -7.53
CA HIS A 84 -5.99 6.20 -7.94
C HIS A 84 -6.86 6.96 -6.94
N CYS A 85 -7.39 6.30 -5.89
CA CYS A 85 -8.17 6.99 -4.85
C CYS A 85 -7.32 8.08 -4.19
N ASN A 86 -7.59 9.35 -4.50
CA ASN A 86 -6.80 10.52 -4.11
C ASN A 86 -6.33 10.45 -2.66
N PHE A 87 -5.02 10.50 -2.46
CA PHE A 87 -4.41 11.00 -1.22
C PHE A 87 -4.62 12.51 -1.27
N PRO A 88 -5.21 13.18 -0.26
CA PRO A 88 -5.12 14.63 -0.23
C PRO A 88 -3.64 14.99 -0.16
N LYS A 89 -3.25 16.00 -0.94
CA LYS A 89 -1.96 16.65 -0.75
C LYS A 89 -1.95 17.13 0.69
N ALA A 90 -1.17 16.48 1.55
CA ALA A 90 -0.80 17.07 2.83
C ALA A 90 -0.09 18.37 2.46
N GLY A 91 -0.73 19.50 2.74
CA GLY A 91 -0.14 20.81 2.55
C GLY A 91 1.11 20.90 3.42
N LEU A 92 2.26 20.94 2.76
CA LEU A 92 3.42 21.69 3.24
C LEU A 92 3.19 23.16 2.87
#